data_AF-A0A0W1DD54-F1
#
_entry.id   AF-A0A0W1DD54-F1
#
_cell.length_a   1.000
_cell.length_b   1.000
_cell.length_c   1.000
_cell.angle_alpha   90.00
_cell.angle_beta   90.00
_cell.angle_gamma   90.00
#
_symmetry.space_group_name_H-M   'P 1'
#
loop_
_entity.id
_entity.type
_entity.pdbx_description
1 polymer ?
#
loop_
_entity_poly.entity_id
_entity_poly.type
_entity_poly.pdbx_seq_one_letter_code
_entity_poly.pdbx_strand_id
1 'polypeptide(L)'
;MLNQRVSAAKKIASDLHLAEDAIDEAMIRIAQLAATLPTARRETNMSAIVGQDAMAKVAHALAAAGEVRQLLTDAHLALTVTQKEVGLGTRMFGAGVKPAAKLDEGSNDQSDAAVAALPLAQAS
;
A
#
# COMPACT_ATOMS: atom_id res chain seq x y z
N MET A 1 -32.85 -8.37 13.05
CA MET A 1 -32.36 -7.75 11.80
C MET A 1 -31.15 -6.82 11.96
N LEU A 2 -31.17 -5.73 12.74
CA LEU A 2 -29.99 -4.82 12.83
C LEU A 2 -28.74 -5.47 13.45
N ASN A 3 -28.89 -6.16 14.59
CA ASN A 3 -27.76 -6.83 15.27
C ASN A 3 -27.10 -7.91 14.40
N GLN A 4 -27.89 -8.62 13.58
CA GLN A 4 -27.36 -9.60 12.62
C GLN A 4 -26.53 -8.91 11.53
N ARG A 5 -27.01 -7.78 10.99
CA ARG A 5 -26.26 -6.98 9.99
C ARG A 5 -24.96 -6.41 10.56
N VAL A 6 -24.99 -5.90 11.80
CA VAL A 6 -23.78 -5.41 12.51
C VAL A 6 -22.79 -6.55 12.75
N SER A 7 -23.26 -7.71 13.19
CA SER A 7 -22.42 -8.89 13.42
C SER A 7 -21.75 -9.37 12.12
N ALA A 8 -22.53 -9.46 11.03
CA ALA A 8 -22.01 -9.81 9.72
C ALA A 8 -20.96 -8.79 9.22
N ALA A 9 -21.23 -7.50 9.36
CA ALA A 9 -20.28 -6.45 8.97
C ALA A 9 -18.97 -6.52 9.77
N LYS A 10 -19.02 -6.77 11.08
CA LYS A 10 -17.83 -6.98 11.91
C LYS A 10 -17.03 -8.20 11.47
N LYS A 11 -17.70 -9.30 11.16
CA LYS A 11 -17.04 -10.52 10.65
C LYS A 11 -16.34 -10.24 9.32
N ILE A 12 -17.02 -9.59 8.38
CA ILE A 12 -16.44 -9.23 7.07
C ILE A 12 -15.21 -8.34 7.25
N ALA A 13 -15.29 -7.30 8.10
CA ALA A 13 -14.15 -6.43 8.37
C ALA A 13 -12.97 -7.18 8.99
N SER A 14 -13.24 -8.12 9.91
CA SER A 14 -12.20 -8.97 10.51
C SER A 14 -11.56 -9.88 9.46
N ASP A 15 -12.36 -10.55 8.63
CA ASP A 15 -11.87 -11.47 7.60
C ASP A 15 -11.04 -10.71 6.54
N LEU A 16 -11.45 -9.50 6.19
CA LEU A 16 -10.72 -8.65 5.25
C LEU A 16 -9.35 -8.23 5.80
N HIS A 17 -9.29 -7.79 7.05
CA HIS A 17 -8.03 -7.41 7.68
C HIS A 17 -7.06 -8.58 7.78
N LEU A 18 -7.57 -9.78 8.15
CA LEU A 18 -6.77 -11.00 8.15
C LEU A 18 -6.24 -11.36 6.75
N ALA A 19 -7.02 -11.12 5.70
CA ALA A 19 -6.58 -11.35 4.32
C ALA A 19 -5.50 -10.33 3.88
N GLU A 20 -5.64 -9.06 4.26
CA GLU A 20 -4.64 -8.01 4.04
C GLU A 20 -3.32 -8.33 4.75
N ASP A 21 -3.37 -8.75 6.01
CA ASP A 21 -2.17 -9.14 6.76
C ASP A 21 -1.50 -10.38 6.15
N ALA A 22 -2.30 -11.36 5.71
CA ALA A 22 -1.78 -12.58 5.11
C ALA A 22 -1.07 -12.34 3.78
N ILE A 23 -1.59 -11.42 2.94
CA ILE A 23 -0.90 -11.07 1.68
C ILE A 23 0.41 -10.31 1.95
N ASP A 24 0.43 -9.45 2.96
CA ASP A 24 1.63 -8.72 3.36
C ASP A 24 2.74 -9.67 3.84
N GLU A 25 2.38 -10.63 4.69
CA GLU A 25 3.29 -11.68 5.16
C GLU A 25 3.79 -12.56 3.98
N ALA A 26 2.93 -12.87 3.01
CA ALA A 26 3.33 -13.60 1.81
C ALA A 26 4.33 -12.81 0.96
N MET A 27 4.09 -11.50 0.76
CA MET A 27 4.99 -10.62 0.03
C MET A 27 6.37 -10.56 0.70
N ILE A 28 6.43 -10.46 2.03
CA ILE A 28 7.69 -10.48 2.80
C ILE A 28 8.48 -11.75 2.50
N ARG A 29 7.83 -12.92 2.56
CA ARG A 29 8.48 -14.22 2.31
C ARG A 29 8.96 -14.38 0.88
N ILE A 30 8.17 -13.91 -0.10
CA ILE A 30 8.56 -13.94 -1.52
C ILE A 30 9.77 -13.02 -1.75
N ALA A 31 9.79 -11.82 -1.16
CA ALA A 31 10.91 -10.90 -1.27
C ALA A 31 12.19 -11.46 -0.64
N GLN A 32 12.08 -12.12 0.52
CA GLN A 32 13.21 -12.82 1.15
C GLN A 32 13.76 -13.93 0.24
N LEU A 33 12.90 -14.71 -0.41
CA LEU A 33 13.31 -15.73 -1.38
C LEU A 33 14.01 -15.10 -2.59
N ALA A 34 13.48 -14.00 -3.12
CA ALA A 34 14.07 -13.23 -4.21
C ALA A 34 15.47 -12.72 -3.86
N ALA A 35 15.73 -12.35 -2.61
CA ALA A 35 17.05 -11.97 -2.13
C ALA A 35 17.99 -13.17 -1.89
N THR A 36 17.44 -14.31 -1.46
CA THR A 36 18.21 -15.51 -1.12
C THR A 36 18.84 -16.16 -2.35
N LEU A 37 18.09 -16.29 -3.44
CA LEU A 37 18.55 -16.93 -4.67
C LEU A 37 19.85 -16.35 -5.25
N PRO A 38 19.99 -15.02 -5.50
CA PRO A 38 21.21 -14.46 -6.05
C PRO A 38 22.32 -14.41 -5.00
N THR A 39 21.99 -14.33 -3.71
CA THR A 39 22.97 -14.39 -2.61
C THR A 39 23.65 -15.75 -2.60
N ALA A 40 22.89 -16.84 -2.52
CA ALA A 40 23.40 -18.21 -2.54
C ALA A 40 24.21 -18.50 -3.81
N ARG A 41 23.76 -18.00 -4.97
CA ARG A 41 24.49 -18.10 -6.24
C ARG A 41 25.86 -17.42 -6.15
N ARG A 42 25.95 -16.22 -5.56
CA ARG A 42 27.21 -15.50 -5.40
C ARG A 42 28.13 -16.18 -4.40
N GLU A 43 27.61 -16.63 -3.26
CA GLU A 43 28.37 -17.34 -2.23
C GLU A 43 28.99 -18.64 -2.74
N THR A 44 28.35 -19.28 -3.71
CA THR A 44 28.81 -20.53 -4.34
C THR A 44 29.61 -20.32 -5.62
N ASN A 45 29.93 -19.07 -6.00
CA ASN A 45 30.61 -18.71 -7.25
C ASN A 45 29.97 -19.31 -8.51
N MET A 46 28.64 -19.49 -8.51
CA MET A 46 27.90 -20.01 -9.65
C MET A 46 27.68 -18.95 -10.74
N SER A 47 27.57 -19.41 -11.98
CA SER A 47 27.24 -18.57 -13.15
C SER A 47 25.91 -17.84 -12.96
N ALA A 48 25.82 -16.62 -13.51
CA ALA A 48 24.64 -15.79 -13.38
C ALA A 48 23.37 -16.37 -14.03
N ILE A 49 23.54 -17.27 -15.00
CA ILE A 49 22.45 -17.99 -15.69
C ILE A 49 21.83 -19.08 -14.80
N VAL A 50 22.58 -19.60 -13.81
CA VAL A 50 22.07 -20.62 -12.91
C VAL A 50 20.92 -20.05 -12.09
N GLY A 51 19.74 -20.67 -12.23
CA GLY A 51 18.53 -20.26 -11.53
C GLY A 51 17.82 -19.04 -12.09
N GLN A 52 18.17 -18.54 -13.28
CA GLN A 52 17.49 -17.37 -13.87
C GLN A 52 15.98 -17.57 -14.04
N ASP A 53 15.57 -18.72 -14.58
CA ASP A 53 14.14 -19.01 -14.76
C ASP A 53 13.39 -19.06 -13.41
N ALA A 54 14.05 -19.52 -12.35
CA ALA A 54 13.49 -19.52 -11.01
C ALA A 54 13.39 -18.09 -10.46
N MET A 55 14.42 -17.27 -10.66
CA MET A 55 14.42 -15.86 -10.29
C MET A 55 13.28 -15.09 -10.97
N ALA A 56 13.10 -15.28 -12.28
CA ALA A 56 12.03 -14.66 -13.04
C ALA A 56 10.65 -15.03 -12.46
N LYS A 57 10.41 -16.32 -12.17
CA LYS A 57 9.15 -16.78 -11.56
C LYS A 57 8.91 -16.17 -10.18
N VAL A 58 9.94 -16.05 -9.34
CA VAL A 58 9.82 -15.43 -8.01
C VAL A 58 9.50 -13.93 -8.14
N ALA A 59 10.16 -13.22 -9.07
CA ALA A 59 9.86 -11.81 -9.33
C ALA A 59 8.41 -11.62 -9.83
N HIS A 60 7.94 -12.49 -10.72
CA HIS A 60 6.54 -12.49 -11.17
C HIS A 60 5.56 -12.78 -10.03
N ALA A 61 5.89 -13.74 -9.15
CA ALA A 61 5.05 -14.03 -7.98
C ALA A 61 4.94 -12.82 -7.04
N LEU A 62 6.02 -12.06 -6.84
CA LEU A 62 5.99 -10.84 -6.04
C LEU A 62 5.12 -9.75 -6.67
N ALA A 63 5.22 -9.57 -7.98
CA ALA A 63 4.38 -8.62 -8.72
C ALA A 63 2.89 -8.99 -8.61
N ALA A 64 2.55 -10.26 -8.83
CA ALA A 64 1.18 -10.76 -8.70
C ALA A 64 0.63 -10.59 -7.27
N ALA A 65 1.45 -10.79 -6.24
CA ALA A 65 1.05 -10.53 -4.85
C ALA A 65 0.72 -9.04 -4.61
N GLY A 66 1.45 -8.13 -5.26
CA GLY A 66 1.13 -6.70 -5.27
C GLY A 66 -0.24 -6.39 -5.91
N GLU A 67 -0.59 -7.07 -7.01
CA GLU A 67 -1.92 -6.93 -7.63
C GLU A 67 -3.03 -7.43 -6.69
N VAL A 68 -2.83 -8.56 -6.02
CA VAL A 68 -3.78 -9.08 -5.02
C VAL A 68 -3.98 -8.08 -3.89
N ARG A 69 -2.90 -7.47 -3.37
CA ARG A 69 -2.98 -6.45 -2.31
C ARG A 69 -3.80 -5.23 -2.77
N GLN A 70 -3.61 -4.78 -4.01
CA GLN A 70 -4.40 -3.68 -4.57
C GLN A 70 -5.89 -4.05 -4.61
N LEU A 71 -6.24 -5.24 -5.10
CA LEU A 71 -7.63 -5.71 -5.16
C LEU A 71 -8.28 -5.80 -3.77
N LEU A 72 -7.54 -6.24 -2.74
CA LEU A 72 -8.05 -6.26 -1.36
C LEU A 72 -8.28 -4.85 -0.81
N THR A 73 -7.38 -3.91 -1.10
CA THR A 73 -7.53 -2.50 -0.71
C THR A 73 -8.74 -1.85 -1.40
N ASP A 74 -8.96 -2.15 -2.68
CA ASP A 74 -10.12 -1.66 -3.42
C ASP A 74 -11.42 -2.26 -2.87
N ALA A 75 -11.42 -3.56 -2.50
CA ALA A 75 -12.53 -4.21 -1.83
C ALA A 75 -12.83 -3.56 -0.46
N HIS A 76 -11.81 -3.20 0.32
CA HIS A 76 -11.95 -2.45 1.57
C HIS A 76 -12.68 -1.13 1.36
N LEU A 77 -12.24 -0.36 0.36
CA LEU A 77 -12.86 0.93 0.04
C LEU A 77 -14.32 0.75 -0.39
N ALA A 78 -14.59 -0.22 -1.27
CA ALA A 78 -15.95 -0.53 -1.72
C ALA A 78 -16.86 -0.93 -0.55
N LEU A 79 -16.39 -1.75 0.39
CA LEU A 79 -17.15 -2.17 1.57
C LEU A 79 -17.46 -0.99 2.52
N THR A 80 -16.58 0.01 2.57
CA THR A 80 -16.83 1.25 3.33
C THR A 80 -17.99 2.05 2.73
N VAL A 81 -18.14 2.04 1.41
CA VAL A 81 -19.30 2.64 0.72
C VAL A 81 -20.56 1.83 1.03
N THR A 82 -20.51 0.50 0.85
CA THR A 82 -21.63 -0.41 1.12
C THR A 82 -22.15 -0.28 2.56
N GLN A 83 -21.27 -0.09 3.54
CA GLN A 83 -21.65 0.11 4.95
C GLN A 83 -22.61 1.31 5.13
N LYS A 84 -22.41 2.39 4.35
CA LYS A 84 -23.29 3.57 4.37
C LYS A 84 -24.65 3.23 3.76
N GLU A 85 -24.66 2.52 2.63
CA GLU A 85 -25.88 2.12 1.90
C GLU A 85 -26.78 1.17 2.71
N VAL A 86 -26.20 0.26 3.50
CA VAL A 86 -26.97 -0.69 4.32
C VAL A 86 -27.42 -0.12 5.68
N GLY A 87 -27.27 1.19 5.90
CA GLY A 87 -27.72 1.90 7.10
C GLY A 87 -26.85 1.66 8.34
N LEU A 88 -25.60 1.23 8.15
CA LEU A 88 -24.62 1.03 9.23
C LEU A 88 -23.64 2.21 9.38
N GLY A 89 -23.59 3.12 8.40
CA GLY A 89 -22.63 4.24 8.34
C GLY A 89 -22.69 5.23 9.51
N THR A 90 -23.87 5.45 10.13
CA THR A 90 -24.02 6.43 11.23
C THR A 90 -23.76 5.84 12.63
N ARG A 91 -23.74 4.51 12.79
CA ARG A 91 -23.63 3.85 14.11
C ARG A 91 -22.31 3.13 14.38
N MET A 92 -21.43 3.01 13.38
CA MET A 92 -20.09 2.45 13.56
C MET A 92 -19.00 3.52 13.74
N PHE A 93 -19.32 4.80 13.52
CA PHE A 93 -18.56 5.95 14.02
C PHE A 93 -19.06 6.35 15.41
N GLY A 94 -18.76 5.52 16.41
CA GLY A 94 -18.88 5.88 17.82
C GLY A 94 -17.50 6.12 18.41
N ALA A 95 -17.24 7.38 18.79
CA ALA A 95 -16.06 7.90 19.50
C ALA A 95 -14.80 8.24 18.67
N GLY A 96 -14.79 9.45 18.11
CA GLY A 96 -13.59 10.07 17.55
C GLY A 96 -13.91 11.10 16.49
N VAL A 97 -14.53 12.21 16.87
CA VAL A 97 -14.50 13.43 16.06
C VAL A 97 -13.03 13.78 15.87
N LYS A 98 -12.46 13.48 14.70
CA LYS A 98 -11.18 14.05 14.31
C LYS A 98 -11.49 15.50 13.95
N PRO A 99 -11.03 16.50 14.74
CA PRO A 99 -11.33 17.88 14.41
C PRO A 99 -10.80 18.16 13.01
N ALA A 100 -11.61 18.85 12.20
CA ALA A 100 -11.20 19.30 10.89
C ALA A 100 -9.87 20.04 11.04
N ALA A 101 -8.83 19.55 10.35
CA ALA A 101 -7.65 20.37 10.13
C ALA A 101 -8.15 21.63 9.42
N LYS A 102 -8.14 22.76 10.13
CA LYS A 102 -8.33 24.06 9.50
C LYS A 102 -7.18 24.21 8.52
N LEU A 103 -7.49 24.05 7.24
CA LEU A 103 -6.67 24.62 6.18
C LEU A 103 -6.85 26.13 6.31
N ASP A 104 -5.87 26.76 6.94
CA ASP A 104 -5.73 28.21 6.95
C ASP A 104 -5.22 28.63 5.57
N GLU A 105 -6.16 28.95 4.67
CA GLU A 105 -5.88 29.75 3.49
C GLU A 105 -5.73 31.20 3.94
N GLY A 106 -4.48 31.59 4.21
CA GLY A 106 -4.12 32.91 4.72
C GLY A 106 -2.77 33.38 4.21
N SER A 107 -2.74 33.77 2.92
CA SER A 107 -1.98 34.88 2.35
C SER A 107 -0.72 35.37 3.09
N ASN A 108 0.45 35.26 2.44
CA ASN A 108 1.41 36.36 2.50
C ASN A 108 2.20 36.48 1.20
N ASP A 109 1.67 37.32 0.31
CA ASP A 109 2.39 37.91 -0.80
C ASP A 109 2.98 39.25 -0.32
N GLN A 110 4.30 39.38 -0.35
CA GLN A 110 5.14 40.61 -0.38
C GLN A 110 6.59 40.20 -0.09
N SER A 111 7.42 39.98 -1.13
CA SER A 111 8.23 40.98 -1.85
C SER A 111 9.52 41.37 -1.11
N ASP A 112 10.66 40.92 -1.65
CA ASP A 112 11.86 41.73 -1.93
C ASP A 112 12.89 40.81 -2.59
N ALA A 113 13.00 40.83 -3.92
CA ALA A 113 13.90 41.70 -4.67
C ALA A 113 15.38 41.21 -4.65
N ALA A 114 15.75 40.61 -5.79
CA ALA A 114 17.05 40.67 -6.46
C ALA A 114 18.30 40.14 -5.74
N VAL A 115 18.86 39.02 -6.22
CA VAL A 115 20.27 39.02 -6.70
C VAL A 115 20.48 37.99 -7.83
N ALA A 116 20.80 38.54 -9.00
CA ALA A 116 21.66 38.04 -10.09
C ALA A 116 21.77 36.53 -10.45
N ALA A 117 21.28 36.24 -11.67
CA ALA A 117 21.95 35.54 -12.77
C ALA A 117 23.32 34.87 -12.53
N LEU A 118 23.46 33.62 -13.03
CA LEU A 118 24.47 33.10 -14.01
C LEU A 118 24.66 31.57 -13.89
N PRO A 119 25.20 30.84 -14.89
CA PRO A 119 24.41 30.08 -15.86
C PRO A 119 24.71 28.57 -15.84
N LEU A 120 23.88 27.84 -16.60
CA LEU A 120 24.02 26.44 -16.96
C LEU A 120 25.36 26.20 -17.70
N ALA A 121 26.30 25.46 -17.09
CA ALA A 121 27.51 25.03 -17.76
C ALA A 121 27.28 23.68 -18.46
N GLN A 122 27.39 23.71 -19.79
CA GLN A 122 27.60 22.53 -20.61
C GLN A 122 29.06 22.05 -20.56
N ALA A 123 29.21 20.74 -20.79
CA ALA A 123 30.35 20.02 -21.37
C ALA A 123 31.65 19.85 -20.56
N SER A 124 31.95 18.58 -20.22
CA SER A 124 32.99 17.79 -20.90
C SER A 124 32.68 16.30 -20.78
#